data_AF-A0A2V5PBU0-F1
#
_entry.id   AF-A0A2V5PBU0-F1
#
_cell.length_a   1.000
_cell.length_b   1.000
_cell.length_c   1.000
_cell.angle_alpha   90.00
_cell.angle_beta   90.00
_cell.angle_gamma   90.00
#
_symmetry.space_group_name_H-M   'P 1'
#
loop_
_entity.id
_entity.type
_entity.pdbx_description
1 polymer ?
#
loop_
_entity_poly.entity_id
_entity_poly.type
_entity_poly.pdbx_seq_one_letter_code
_entity_poly.pdbx_strand_id
1 'polypeptide(L)'
;MSKLLSAYQYLFYKYYRLQRFWFDPAADYGALACLLIVEALNIYTVFCATDLYAGRHLLPRFSSAHSLLLLAALAIPQYFALVHHHKYKRIAQRFVHETARQRLVGGIAVAVYTIASFLVFFWLLSLLPNTPNQSLEPTVGRCVVHV
;
A
#
# COMPACT_ATOMS: atom_id res chain seq x y z
N MET A 1 12.72 22.53 1.12
CA MET A 1 11.95 21.29 0.81
C MET A 1 12.20 20.31 1.95
N SER A 2 11.16 19.73 2.55
CA SER A 2 11.36 18.79 3.66
C SER A 2 12.13 17.55 3.18
N LYS A 3 13.00 16.99 4.04
CA LYS A 3 13.78 15.78 3.73
C LYS A 3 12.86 14.61 3.33
N LEU A 4 11.68 14.52 3.95
CA LEU A 4 10.65 13.52 3.67
C LEU A 4 10.12 13.58 2.24
N LEU A 5 9.77 14.76 1.73
CA LEU A 5 9.27 14.90 0.36
C LEU A 5 10.33 14.49 -0.67
N SER A 6 11.61 14.77 -0.39
CA SER A 6 12.70 14.34 -1.26
C SER A 6 12.87 12.82 -1.29
N ALA A 7 12.78 12.15 -0.13
CA ALA A 7 12.82 10.69 -0.05
C ALA A 7 11.62 10.05 -0.76
N TYR A 8 10.45 10.65 -0.63
CA TYR A 8 9.23 10.19 -1.30
C TYR A 8 9.31 10.32 -2.83
N GLN A 9 9.78 11.46 -3.33
CA GLN A 9 10.06 11.65 -4.77
C GLN A 9 11.11 10.65 -5.28
N TYR A 10 12.09 10.31 -4.45
CA TYR A 10 13.12 9.33 -4.79
C TYR A 10 12.55 7.91 -4.92
N LEU A 11 11.67 7.52 -3.99
CA LEU A 11 10.94 6.25 -4.05
C LEU A 11 10.14 6.17 -5.36
N PHE A 12 9.36 7.21 -5.66
CA PHE A 12 8.61 7.32 -6.91
C PHE A 12 9.52 7.22 -8.14
N TYR A 13 10.66 7.92 -8.15
CA TYR A 13 11.63 7.86 -9.25
C TYR A 13 12.13 6.44 -9.51
N LYS A 14 12.45 5.66 -8.46
CA LYS A 14 12.92 4.28 -8.62
C LYS A 14 11.82 3.38 -9.18
N TYR A 15 10.58 3.49 -8.68
CA TYR A 15 9.46 2.76 -9.25
C TYR A 15 9.18 3.18 -10.70
N TYR A 16 9.23 4.47 -11.02
CA TYR A 16 9.10 4.98 -12.39
C TYR A 16 10.16 4.41 -13.32
N ARG A 17 11.42 4.37 -12.88
CA ARG A 17 12.50 3.82 -13.69
C ARG A 17 12.35 2.31 -13.89
N LEU A 18 11.90 1.58 -12.87
CA LEU A 18 11.58 0.17 -12.98
C LEU A 18 10.41 -0.04 -13.96
N GLN A 19 9.31 0.67 -13.76
CA GLN A 19 8.11 0.59 -14.59
C GLN A 19 8.39 0.95 -16.04
N ARG A 20 9.22 1.96 -16.31
CA ARG A 20 9.63 2.32 -17.68
C ARG A 20 10.39 1.20 -18.40
N PHE A 21 11.08 0.34 -17.67
CA PHE A 21 11.74 -0.82 -18.27
C PHE A 21 10.74 -1.89 -18.75
N TRP A 22 9.57 -1.99 -18.10
CA TRP A 22 8.58 -3.04 -18.36
C TRP A 22 7.33 -2.55 -19.12
N PHE A 23 6.94 -1.28 -18.97
CA PHE A 23 5.63 -0.73 -19.38
C PHE A 23 5.72 0.71 -19.92
N ASP A 24 6.35 0.90 -21.09
CA ASP A 24 6.30 2.15 -21.87
C ASP A 24 5.06 2.11 -22.79
N PRO A 25 4.12 3.08 -22.79
CA PRO A 25 4.24 4.48 -22.31
C PRO A 25 3.57 4.86 -20.97
N ALA A 26 2.93 3.94 -20.24
CA ALA A 26 2.15 4.26 -19.02
C ALA A 26 2.96 4.17 -17.70
N ALA A 27 4.29 4.29 -17.77
CA ALA A 27 5.19 4.06 -16.64
C ALA A 27 4.99 5.03 -15.45
N ASP A 28 4.46 6.22 -15.69
CA ASP A 28 4.12 7.21 -14.66
C ASP A 28 2.95 6.78 -13.78
N TYR A 29 1.88 6.29 -14.40
CA TYR A 29 0.75 5.70 -13.68
C TYR A 29 1.13 4.38 -13.01
N GLY A 30 1.96 3.55 -13.65
CA GLY A 30 2.48 2.33 -13.04
C GLY A 30 3.31 2.61 -11.78
N ALA A 31 4.14 3.65 -11.81
CA ALA A 31 4.93 4.06 -10.65
C ALA A 31 4.07 4.56 -9.49
N LEU A 32 3.04 5.35 -9.80
CA LEU A 32 2.07 5.82 -8.84
C LEU A 32 1.29 4.64 -8.22
N ALA A 33 0.87 3.68 -9.04
CA ALA A 33 0.17 2.48 -8.58
C ALA A 33 1.05 1.63 -7.65
N CYS A 34 2.31 1.38 -8.00
CA CYS A 34 3.25 0.66 -7.12
C CYS A 34 3.40 1.36 -5.77
N LEU A 35 3.53 2.70 -5.80
CA LEU A 35 3.69 3.48 -4.59
C LEU A 35 2.43 3.42 -3.71
N LEU A 36 1.24 3.53 -4.31
CA LEU A 36 -0.04 3.37 -3.62
C LEU A 36 -0.23 1.98 -3.01
N ILE A 37 0.17 0.92 -3.73
CA ILE A 37 0.08 -0.45 -3.22
C ILE A 37 0.94 -0.61 -1.96
N VAL A 38 2.20 -0.13 -2.00
CA VAL A 38 3.11 -0.24 -0.85
C VAL A 38 2.62 0.61 0.33
N GLU A 39 2.06 1.79 0.06
CA GLU A 39 1.51 2.66 1.10
C GLU A 39 0.24 2.07 1.73
N ALA A 40 -0.70 1.58 0.91
CA ALA A 40 -1.88 0.87 1.39
C ALA A 40 -1.48 -0.33 2.24
N LEU A 41 -0.52 -1.13 1.77
CA LEU A 41 -0.02 -2.28 2.50
C LEU A 41 0.58 -1.90 3.85
N ASN A 42 1.37 -0.82 3.93
CA ASN A 42 1.88 -0.32 5.20
C ASN A 42 0.75 0.16 6.14
N ILE A 43 -0.28 0.83 5.62
CA ILE A 43 -1.45 1.24 6.42
C ILE A 43 -2.17 0.00 6.98
N TYR A 44 -2.44 -1.00 6.15
CA TYR A 44 -3.02 -2.27 6.60
C TYR A 44 -2.14 -3.01 7.60
N THR A 45 -0.82 -2.95 7.45
CA THR A 45 0.15 -3.51 8.38
C THR A 45 0.01 -2.87 9.77
N VAL A 46 -0.14 -1.54 9.84
CA VAL A 46 -0.39 -0.82 11.10
C VAL A 46 -1.71 -1.23 11.73
N PHE A 47 -2.78 -1.38 10.95
CA PHE A 47 -4.06 -1.90 11.47
C PHE A 47 -3.91 -3.32 12.03
N CYS A 48 -3.29 -4.25 11.29
CA CYS A 48 -3.06 -5.61 11.75
C CYS A 48 -2.23 -5.66 13.05
N ALA A 49 -1.16 -4.85 13.12
CA ALA A 49 -0.36 -4.75 14.33
C ALA A 49 -1.17 -4.20 15.51
N THR A 50 -2.00 -3.18 15.27
CA THR A 50 -2.84 -2.61 16.34
C THR A 50 -3.86 -3.62 16.86
N ASP A 51 -4.45 -4.42 15.97
CA ASP A 51 -5.40 -5.47 16.36
C ASP A 51 -4.74 -6.57 17.20
N LEU A 52 -3.54 -7.01 16.80
CA LEU A 52 -2.79 -8.04 17.52
C LEU A 52 -2.30 -7.57 18.89
N TYR A 53 -1.73 -6.35 18.97
CA TYR A 53 -1.05 -5.89 20.18
C TYR A 53 -1.94 -5.09 21.12
N ALA A 54 -2.93 -4.35 20.62
CA ALA A 54 -3.84 -3.57 21.46
C ALA A 54 -5.12 -4.33 21.82
N GLY A 55 -5.35 -5.50 21.21
CA GLY A 55 -6.57 -6.31 21.40
C GLY A 55 -7.85 -5.56 20.99
N ARG A 56 -7.72 -4.45 20.25
CA ARG A 56 -8.84 -3.69 19.72
C ARG A 56 -9.04 -4.14 18.29
N HIS A 57 -10.20 -4.68 17.95
CA HIS A 57 -10.55 -4.99 16.56
C HIS A 57 -10.76 -3.69 15.76
N LEU A 58 -9.66 -3.01 15.44
CA LEU A 58 -9.62 -1.80 14.64
C LEU A 58 -9.43 -2.10 13.17
N LEU A 59 -9.23 -3.37 12.76
CA LEU A 59 -9.36 -3.80 11.36
C LEU A 59 -10.72 -3.32 10.88
N PRO A 60 -10.76 -2.24 10.09
CA PRO A 60 -12.03 -1.66 9.74
C PRO A 60 -12.67 -2.68 8.81
N ARG A 61 -13.91 -3.08 9.11
CA ARG A 61 -14.76 -3.76 8.13
C ARG A 61 -15.13 -2.74 7.05
N PHE A 62 -14.14 -2.32 6.27
CA PHE A 62 -14.34 -1.38 5.20
C PHE A 62 -15.25 -2.04 4.19
N SER A 63 -16.43 -1.48 4.01
CA SER A 63 -17.19 -1.77 2.79
C SER A 63 -16.35 -1.33 1.59
N SER A 64 -16.63 -1.89 0.41
CA SER A 64 -15.90 -1.55 -0.82
C SER A 64 -15.86 -0.04 -1.08
N ALA A 65 -16.91 0.69 -0.69
CA ALA A 65 -16.97 2.15 -0.79
C ALA A 65 -15.94 2.86 0.11
N HIS A 66 -15.75 2.40 1.35
CA HIS A 66 -14.74 2.98 2.26
C HIS A 66 -13.32 2.71 1.77
N SER A 67 -13.05 1.49 1.25
CA SER A 67 -11.75 1.16 0.66
C SER A 67 -11.46 2.03 -0.56
N LEU A 68 -12.46 2.28 -1.42
CA LEU A 68 -12.32 3.16 -2.57
C LEU A 68 -12.07 4.61 -2.16
N LEU A 69 -12.79 5.11 -1.14
CA LEU A 69 -12.59 6.46 -0.60
C LEU A 69 -11.18 6.62 0.01
N LEU A 70 -10.70 5.63 0.76
CA LEU A 70 -9.35 5.63 1.31
C LEU A 70 -8.30 5.66 0.19
N LEU A 71 -8.46 4.81 -0.82
CA LEU A 71 -7.57 4.77 -1.97
C LEU A 71 -7.59 6.11 -2.73
N ALA A 72 -8.75 6.72 -2.94
CA ALA A 72 -8.87 8.02 -3.58
C ALA A 72 -8.22 9.13 -2.74
N ALA A 73 -8.41 9.11 -1.41
CA ALA A 73 -7.80 10.06 -0.49
C ALA A 73 -6.26 9.98 -0.49
N LEU A 74 -5.70 8.79 -0.73
CA LEU A 74 -4.25 8.61 -0.91
C LEU A 74 -3.80 9.00 -2.33
N ALA A 75 -4.51 8.54 -3.36
CA ALA A 75 -4.12 8.70 -4.75
C ALA A 75 -4.18 10.14 -5.24
N ILE A 76 -5.22 10.90 -4.88
CA ILE A 76 -5.44 12.26 -5.41
C ILE A 76 -4.28 13.21 -5.04
N PRO A 77 -3.90 13.37 -3.76
CA PRO A 77 -2.77 14.24 -3.39
C PRO A 77 -1.46 13.82 -4.06
N GLN A 78 -1.21 12.52 -4.16
CA GLN A 78 0.00 11.97 -4.77
C GLN A 78 0.05 12.22 -6.26
N TYR A 79 -1.07 12.05 -6.96
CA TYR A 79 -1.19 12.38 -8.37
C TYR A 79 -0.82 13.84 -8.61
N PHE A 80 -1.40 14.78 -7.84
CA PHE A 80 -1.08 16.21 -7.95
C PHE A 80 0.37 16.55 -7.58
N ALA A 81 0.96 15.81 -6.63
CA ALA A 81 2.33 16.01 -6.18
C ALA A 81 3.39 15.46 -7.15
N LEU A 82 3.13 14.30 -7.77
CA LEU A 82 4.13 13.51 -8.49
C LEU A 82 3.92 13.45 -10.00
N VAL A 83 2.67 13.38 -10.48
CA VAL A 83 2.37 13.10 -11.89
C VAL A 83 1.84 14.34 -12.61
N HIS A 84 0.90 15.05 -12.01
CA HIS A 84 0.19 16.19 -12.61
C HIS A 84 1.14 17.26 -13.17
N HIS A 85 0.76 17.88 -14.30
CA HIS A 85 1.61 18.81 -15.07
C HIS A 85 3.02 18.26 -15.36
N HIS A 86 3.11 16.97 -15.67
CA HIS A 86 4.35 16.27 -15.97
C HIS A 86 5.44 16.46 -14.90
N LYS A 87 5.06 16.61 -13.63
CA LYS A 87 6.01 16.75 -12.50
C LYS A 87 6.96 15.56 -12.43
N TYR A 88 6.54 14.38 -12.89
CA TYR A 88 7.38 13.18 -12.98
C TYR A 88 8.63 13.42 -13.84
N LYS A 89 8.56 14.23 -14.91
CA LYS A 89 9.71 14.58 -15.75
C LYS A 89 10.74 15.39 -14.96
N ARG A 90 10.28 16.36 -14.17
CA ARG A 90 11.14 17.17 -13.29
C ARG A 90 11.80 16.31 -12.20
N ILE A 91 11.04 15.38 -11.62
CA ILE A 91 11.56 14.41 -10.64
C ILE A 91 12.63 13.51 -11.29
N ALA A 92 12.37 12.99 -12.49
CA ALA A 92 13.31 12.15 -13.22
C ALA A 92 14.61 12.90 -13.58
N GLN A 93 14.50 14.15 -14.03
CA GLN A 93 15.67 15.02 -14.31
C GLN A 93 16.50 15.30 -13.06
N ARG A 94 15.86 15.42 -11.90
CA ARG A 94 16.57 15.65 -10.64
C ARG A 94 17.48 14.50 -10.25
N PHE A 95 17.08 13.26 -10.53
CA PHE A 95 17.82 12.05 -10.16
C PHE A 95 18.55 11.38 -11.33
N VAL A 96 18.55 11.99 -12.52
CA VAL A 96 19.21 11.41 -13.70
C VAL A 96 20.73 11.34 -13.55
N HIS A 97 21.31 12.32 -12.84
CA HIS A 97 22.76 12.47 -12.62
C HIS A 97 23.29 11.65 -11.43
N GLU A 98 22.53 10.67 -10.93
CA GLU A 98 23.02 9.76 -9.89
C GLU A 98 24.26 8.99 -10.35
N THR A 99 25.29 8.97 -9.50
CA THR A 99 26.46 8.10 -9.69
C THR A 99 26.04 6.62 -9.70
N ALA A 100 26.84 5.75 -10.36
CA ALA A 100 26.55 4.32 -10.43
C ALA A 100 26.38 3.67 -9.03
N ARG A 101 27.19 4.12 -8.05
CA ARG A 101 27.10 3.65 -6.66
C ARG A 101 25.79 4.08 -5.99
N GLN A 102 25.43 5.36 -6.06
CA GLN A 102 24.16 5.87 -5.50
C GLN A 102 22.96 5.18 -6.13
N ARG A 103 23.03 4.95 -7.44
CA ARG A 103 21.99 4.25 -8.19
C ARG A 103 21.76 2.83 -7.67
N LEU A 104 22.83 2.07 -7.45
CA LEU A 104 22.77 0.69 -6.92
C LEU A 104 22.30 0.68 -5.47
N VAL A 105 22.91 1.48 -4.59
CA VAL A 105 22.54 1.56 -3.16
C VAL A 105 21.08 1.97 -3.01
N GLY A 106 20.63 2.99 -3.75
CA GLY A 106 19.24 3.42 -3.72
C GLY A 106 18.28 2.39 -4.30
N GLY A 107 18.68 1.65 -5.34
CA GLY A 107 17.88 0.54 -5.87
C GLY A 107 17.70 -0.58 -4.85
N ILE A 108 18.79 -0.99 -4.20
CA ILE A 108 18.76 -2.00 -3.12
C ILE A 108 17.92 -1.50 -1.95
N ALA A 109 18.08 -0.25 -1.52
CA ALA A 109 17.31 0.31 -0.42
C ALA A 109 15.80 0.29 -0.70
N VAL A 110 15.37 0.68 -1.92
CA VAL A 110 13.96 0.60 -2.30
C VAL A 110 13.49 -0.85 -2.38
N ALA A 111 14.26 -1.75 -2.98
CA ALA A 111 13.89 -3.17 -3.05
C ALA A 111 13.74 -3.81 -1.67
N VAL A 112 14.69 -3.57 -0.76
CA VAL A 112 14.66 -4.04 0.63
C VAL A 112 13.43 -3.49 1.34
N TYR A 113 13.15 -2.20 1.20
CA TYR A 113 11.96 -1.57 1.78
C TYR A 113 10.67 -2.23 1.26
N THR A 114 10.51 -2.37 -0.05
CA THR A 114 9.32 -3.00 -0.64
C THR A 114 9.15 -4.44 -0.15
N ILE A 115 10.21 -5.26 -0.22
CA ILE A 115 10.17 -6.66 0.20
C ILE A 115 9.86 -6.77 1.69
N ALA A 116 10.51 -5.96 2.53
CA ALA A 116 10.25 -5.93 3.97
C ALA A 116 8.80 -5.56 4.28
N SER A 117 8.23 -4.56 3.59
CA SER A 117 6.81 -4.21 3.73
C SER A 117 5.92 -5.43 3.47
N PHE A 118 6.08 -6.13 2.34
CA PHE A 118 5.31 -7.33 2.03
C PHE A 118 5.50 -8.44 3.05
N LEU A 119 6.75 -8.75 3.44
CA LEU A 119 7.05 -9.80 4.40
C LEU A 119 6.41 -9.52 5.76
N VAL A 120 6.54 -8.30 6.27
CA VAL A 120 5.96 -7.90 7.56
C VAL A 120 4.43 -7.97 7.51
N PHE A 121 3.82 -7.51 6.42
CA PHE A 121 2.38 -7.59 6.23
C PHE A 121 1.88 -9.04 6.25
N PHE A 122 2.45 -9.92 5.43
CA PHE A 122 2.02 -11.32 5.38
C PHE A 122 2.32 -12.07 6.68
N TRP A 123 3.43 -11.75 7.34
CA TRP A 123 3.74 -12.31 8.66
C TRP A 123 2.69 -11.90 9.70
N LEU A 124 2.33 -10.62 9.80
CA LEU A 124 1.27 -10.18 10.71
C LEU A 124 -0.10 -10.77 10.35
N LEU A 125 -0.42 -10.85 9.06
CA LEU A 125 -1.65 -11.47 8.58
C LEU A 125 -1.74 -12.95 8.99
N SER A 126 -0.62 -13.68 8.98
CA SER A 126 -0.57 -15.09 9.42
C SER A 126 -0.80 -15.29 10.91
N LEU A 127 -0.59 -14.23 11.71
CA LEU A 127 -0.81 -14.24 13.16
C LEU A 127 -2.23 -13.83 13.54
N LEU A 128 -2.99 -13.23 12.61
CA LEU A 128 -4.37 -12.85 12.89
C LEU A 128 -5.20 -14.13 13.07
N PRO A 129 -5.98 -14.24 14.17
CA PRO A 129 -6.83 -15.39 14.38
C PRO A 129 -7.83 -15.48 13.22
N ASN A 130 -7.83 -16.60 12.51
CA ASN A 130 -8.90 -16.94 11.56
C ASN A 130 -10.19 -16.96 12.37
N THR A 131 -11.01 -15.90 12.31
CA THR A 131 -12.39 -15.99 12.81
C THR A 131 -13.06 -17.05 11.95
N PRO A 132 -13.36 -18.25 12.49
CA PRO A 132 -14.14 -19.21 11.74
C PRO A 132 -15.51 -18.57 11.52
N ASN A 133 -16.03 -18.70 10.30
CA ASN A 133 -17.36 -18.30 9.91
C ASN A 133 -18.32 -18.53 11.07
N GLN A 134 -18.94 -17.46 11.58
CA GLN A 134 -20.09 -17.61 12.46
C GLN A 134 -21.07 -18.49 11.71
N SER A 135 -21.20 -19.70 12.22
CA SER A 135 -22.23 -20.67 11.96
C SER A 135 -23.53 -19.97 11.60
N LEU A 136 -24.01 -20.21 10.38
CA LEU A 136 -25.43 -20.27 10.10
C LEU A 136 -26.05 -21.19 11.16
N GLU A 137 -26.49 -20.64 12.30
CA GLU A 137 -27.46 -21.32 13.13
C GLU A 137 -28.74 -21.43 12.29
N PRO A 138 -29.23 -22.65 12.02
CA PRO A 138 -30.48 -22.81 11.32
C PRO A 138 -31.60 -22.39 12.27
N THR A 139 -32.38 -21.39 11.88
CA THR A 139 -33.67 -21.04 12.49
C THR A 139 -34.68 -22.17 12.25
N VAL A 140 -34.49 -23.30 12.93
CA VAL A 140 -35.54 -24.34 13.09
C VAL A 140 -36.27 -24.02 14.39
N GLY A 141 -37.21 -23.07 14.28
CA GLY A 141 -38.25 -22.89 15.28
C GLY A 141 -39.17 -24.11 15.27
N ARG A 142 -38.86 -25.11 16.10
CA ARG A 142 -39.81 -26.15 16.49
C ARG A 142 -40.91 -25.49 17.32
N CYS A 143 -42.09 -25.29 16.73
CA CYS A 143 -43.33 -25.18 17.48
C CYS A 143 -43.56 -26.50 18.22
N VAL A 144 -43.27 -26.51 19.52
CA VAL A 144 -43.76 -27.53 20.45
C VAL A 144 -45.14 -27.06 20.90
N VAL A 145 -46.19 -27.62 20.30
CA VAL A 145 -47.55 -27.53 20.83
C VAL A 145 -47.63 -28.53 21.97
N HIS A 146 -47.57 -28.03 23.21
CA HIS A 146 -47.98 -28.80 24.38
C HIS A 146 -49.51 -28.77 24.46
N VAL A 147 -50.07 -29.98 24.37
CA VAL A 147 -51.32 -30.52 24.96
C VAL A 147 -52.47 -29.54 25.18
#